data_AF-R4UVD4-F1
#
_entry.id   AF-R4UVD4-F1
#
_cell.length_a   1.000
_cell.length_b   1.000
_cell.length_c   1.000
_cell.angle_alpha   90.00
_cell.angle_beta   90.00
_cell.angle_gamma   90.00
#
_symmetry.space_group_name_H-M   'P 1'
#
loop_
_entity.id
_entity.type
_entity.pdbx_description
1 polymer ?
#
loop_
_entity_poly.entity_id
_entity_poly.type
_entity_poly.pdbx_seq_one_letter_code
_entity_poly.pdbx_strand_id
1 'polypeptide(L)'
;MHYFTSFKFTSRHSYVELFCRIERFPILFVFDCVSICFFIRQHLKIKNFGKSLLLSLFLSSFPDNFLSFAIGRKPLLFEDKLMVPYFFAVWFLLNYFPFDLIFKLISLFKYFIFFIFGFSQTFNITRCLDKSVEIYPVDLVYELIFGLVVGIFPIFGIYIYSRIEKSNNFHLNLSFSFFIPLFISNFYFWFTDLGHISTTFWFDKEEMRLFLVLVNGFIWLFYGIFQGRFFSIFSNFVSFVISNSVPYYGSTWILDVKNINQQKKSK
;
A
#
# COMPACT_ATOMS: atom_id res chain seq x y z
N MET A 1 17.91 10.53 15.18
CA MET A 1 18.64 9.24 15.34
C MET A 1 19.00 8.87 16.80
N HIS A 2 19.03 9.79 17.77
CA HIS A 2 19.38 9.50 19.18
C HIS A 2 18.40 8.60 19.97
N TYR A 3 17.17 8.38 19.50
CA TYR A 3 16.16 7.59 20.22
C TYR A 3 16.36 6.07 20.11
N PHE A 4 16.93 5.57 19.01
CA PHE A 4 17.14 4.12 18.84
C PHE A 4 18.16 3.55 19.85
N THR A 5 19.09 4.38 20.33
CA THR A 5 20.14 3.98 21.27
C THR A 5 19.69 3.96 22.74
N SER A 6 18.55 4.58 23.07
CA SER A 6 18.03 4.66 24.46
C SER A 6 16.73 3.89 24.69
N PHE A 7 16.24 3.16 23.68
CA PHE A 7 14.95 2.47 23.75
C PHE A 7 15.05 1.14 24.53
N LYS A 8 14.22 0.97 25.57
CA LYS A 8 14.12 -0.27 26.33
C LYS A 8 12.77 -0.95 26.08
N PHE A 9 12.80 -2.18 25.59
CA PHE A 9 11.62 -3.03 25.35
C PHE A 9 10.99 -3.48 26.67
N THR A 10 10.15 -2.64 27.25
CA THR A 10 9.55 -2.90 28.57
C THR A 10 8.05 -3.11 28.52
N SER A 11 7.35 -2.63 27.48
CA SER A 11 5.90 -2.78 27.33
C SER A 11 5.45 -2.80 25.87
N ARG A 12 4.23 -3.31 25.60
CA ARG A 12 3.57 -3.23 24.28
C ARG A 12 3.50 -1.78 23.77
N HIS A 13 3.18 -0.84 24.67
CA HIS A 13 3.09 0.59 24.37
C HIS A 13 4.42 1.16 23.85
N SER A 14 5.55 0.64 24.33
CA SER A 14 6.88 1.01 23.84
C SER A 14 7.03 0.65 22.35
N TYR A 15 6.60 -0.54 21.93
CA TYR A 15 6.67 -0.92 20.52
C TYR A 15 5.83 0.00 19.63
N VAL A 16 4.62 0.33 20.06
CA VAL A 16 3.69 1.22 19.33
C VAL A 16 4.31 2.61 19.13
N GLU A 17 4.86 3.18 20.20
CA GLU A 17 5.49 4.51 20.18
C GLU A 17 6.72 4.56 19.26
N LEU A 18 7.55 3.52 19.27
CA LEU A 18 8.70 3.42 18.36
C LEU A 18 8.25 3.36 16.90
N PHE A 19 7.24 2.55 16.59
CA PHE A 19 6.74 2.36 15.23
C PHE A 19 6.07 3.63 14.68
N CYS A 20 5.31 4.35 15.52
CA CYS A 20 4.58 5.53 15.06
C CYS A 20 5.46 6.77 14.89
N ARG A 21 6.62 6.78 15.55
CA ARG A 21 7.65 7.82 15.38
C ARG A 21 8.60 7.60 14.21
N ILE A 22 8.42 6.53 13.44
CA ILE A 22 9.23 6.34 12.23
C ILE A 22 8.85 7.44 11.23
N GLU A 23 9.75 8.40 11.07
CA GLU A 23 9.63 9.42 10.04
C GLU A 23 9.68 8.78 8.64
N ARG A 24 8.95 9.38 7.70
CA ARG A 24 8.90 8.86 6.33
C ARG A 24 10.27 8.90 5.67
N PHE A 25 10.97 10.02 5.77
CA PHE A 25 12.36 10.12 5.34
C PHE A 25 13.29 9.89 6.55
N PRO A 26 14.38 9.09 6.41
CA PRO A 26 14.81 8.39 5.20
C PRO A 26 14.23 6.96 5.06
N ILE A 27 13.80 6.32 6.15
CA ILE A 27 13.62 4.87 6.21
C ILE A 27 12.47 4.38 5.31
N LEU A 28 11.27 4.93 5.49
CA LEU A 28 10.09 4.49 4.71
C LEU A 28 10.21 4.88 3.25
N PHE A 29 10.84 6.02 2.96
CA PHE A 29 11.15 6.42 1.59
C PHE A 29 12.11 5.43 0.90
N VAL A 30 13.14 4.94 1.60
CA VAL A 30 14.03 3.88 1.08
C VAL A 30 13.25 2.58 0.86
N PHE A 31 12.35 2.21 1.77
CA PHE A 31 11.47 1.05 1.58
C PHE A 31 10.60 1.17 0.33
N ASP A 32 9.99 2.33 0.09
CA ASP A 32 9.25 2.60 -1.15
C ASP A 32 10.15 2.50 -2.38
N CYS A 33 11.33 3.12 -2.34
CA CYS A 33 12.29 3.06 -3.44
C CYS A 33 12.67 1.61 -3.76
N VAL A 34 13.02 0.81 -2.75
CA VAL A 34 13.42 -0.59 -2.91
C VAL A 34 12.28 -1.40 -3.52
N SER A 35 11.08 -1.32 -2.93
CA SER A 35 9.92 -2.09 -3.38
C SER A 35 9.49 -1.71 -4.79
N ILE A 36 9.40 -0.41 -5.11
CA ILE A 36 8.96 0.06 -6.42
C ILE A 36 9.99 -0.27 -7.50
N CYS A 37 11.27 -0.04 -7.24
CA CYS A 37 12.33 -0.43 -8.18
C CYS A 37 12.32 -1.94 -8.43
N PHE A 38 12.12 -2.73 -7.37
CA PHE A 38 12.00 -4.19 -7.48
C PHE A 38 10.80 -4.60 -8.35
N PHE A 39 9.60 -4.06 -8.11
CA PHE A 39 8.40 -4.38 -8.91
C PHE A 39 8.54 -3.96 -10.38
N ILE A 40 9.02 -2.75 -10.65
CA ILE A 40 9.25 -2.26 -12.01
C ILE A 40 10.22 -3.19 -12.73
N ARG A 41 11.33 -3.57 -12.09
CA ARG A 41 12.32 -4.45 -12.69
C ARG A 41 11.80 -5.86 -12.91
N GLN A 42 11.07 -6.41 -11.93
CA GLN A 42 10.51 -7.76 -12.01
C GLN A 42 9.43 -7.89 -13.10
N HIS A 43 8.59 -6.86 -13.28
CA HIS A 43 7.38 -6.96 -14.10
C HIS A 43 7.42 -6.21 -15.44
N LEU A 44 8.10 -5.07 -15.51
CA LEU A 44 8.08 -4.20 -16.70
C LEU A 44 9.29 -4.38 -17.63
N LYS A 45 10.40 -4.96 -17.15
CA LYS A 45 11.64 -5.21 -17.93
C LYS A 45 12.04 -4.03 -18.84
N ILE A 46 12.00 -2.81 -18.29
CA ILE A 46 12.27 -1.57 -19.03
C ILE A 46 13.76 -1.52 -19.43
N LYS A 47 14.06 -1.51 -20.73
CA LYS A 47 15.45 -1.41 -21.24
C LYS A 47 16.01 0.01 -21.20
N ASN A 48 15.14 1.02 -21.29
CA ASN A 48 15.56 2.42 -21.33
C ASN A 48 15.83 2.94 -19.90
N PHE A 49 17.08 3.37 -19.68
CA PHE A 49 17.57 3.95 -18.42
C PHE A 49 16.67 5.08 -17.92
N GLY A 50 16.43 6.10 -18.76
CA GLY A 50 15.71 7.31 -18.36
C GLY A 50 14.25 7.03 -18.02
N LYS A 51 13.59 6.16 -18.77
CA LYS A 51 12.20 5.77 -18.48
C LYS A 51 12.08 5.03 -17.14
N SER A 52 12.97 4.07 -16.87
CA SER A 52 12.99 3.33 -15.60
C SER A 52 13.25 4.25 -14.41
N LEU A 53 14.21 5.16 -14.55
CA LEU A 53 14.56 6.14 -13.52
C LEU A 53 13.38 7.06 -13.20
N LEU A 54 12.80 7.71 -14.22
CA LEU A 54 11.70 8.65 -14.03
C LEU A 54 10.46 7.97 -13.46
N LEU A 55 10.09 6.78 -13.96
CA LEU A 55 8.94 6.03 -13.45
C LEU A 55 9.14 5.64 -11.98
N SER A 56 10.31 5.09 -11.64
CA SER A 56 10.61 4.67 -10.26
C SER A 56 10.64 5.86 -9.31
N LEU A 57 11.22 6.97 -9.73
CA LEU A 57 11.30 8.21 -8.95
C LEU A 57 9.91 8.78 -8.68
N PHE A 58 9.10 8.87 -9.74
CA PHE A 58 7.76 9.42 -9.66
C PHE A 58 6.86 8.60 -8.75
N LEU A 59 6.86 7.27 -8.89
CA LEU A 59 6.03 6.40 -8.07
C LEU A 59 6.47 6.34 -6.61
N SER A 60 7.78 6.37 -6.32
CA SER A 60 8.31 6.32 -4.95
C SER A 60 8.13 7.62 -4.17
N SER A 61 8.22 8.75 -4.86
CA SER A 61 8.00 10.08 -4.26
C SER A 61 6.54 10.54 -4.30
N PHE A 62 5.64 9.79 -4.95
CA PHE A 62 4.25 10.21 -5.12
C PHE A 62 3.53 10.58 -3.82
N PRO A 63 3.59 9.79 -2.72
CA PRO A 63 2.89 10.14 -1.49
C PRO A 63 3.30 11.50 -0.92
N ASP A 64 4.59 11.86 -1.03
CA ASP A 64 5.11 13.14 -0.55
C ASP A 64 4.74 14.29 -1.47
N ASN A 65 4.88 14.09 -2.79
CA ASN A 65 4.55 15.10 -3.78
C ASN A 65 3.04 15.39 -3.78
N PHE A 66 2.20 14.36 -3.64
CA PHE A 66 0.75 14.49 -3.55
C PHE A 66 0.34 15.30 -2.31
N LEU A 67 0.90 14.97 -1.13
CA LEU A 67 0.64 15.73 0.09
C LEU A 67 1.14 17.17 0.01
N SER A 68 2.31 17.40 -0.59
CA SER A 68 2.84 18.75 -0.77
C SER A 68 1.94 19.58 -1.69
N PHE A 69 1.47 18.97 -2.78
CA PHE A 69 0.53 19.58 -3.71
C PHE A 69 -0.80 19.93 -3.04
N ALA A 70 -1.35 19.02 -2.23
CA ALA A 70 -2.60 19.26 -1.49
C ALA A 70 -2.51 20.45 -0.52
N ILE A 71 -1.33 20.72 0.03
CA ILE A 71 -1.08 21.86 0.94
C ILE A 71 -0.67 23.14 0.15
N GLY A 72 -0.63 23.08 -1.18
CA GLY A 72 -0.20 24.20 -2.02
C GLY A 72 1.29 24.52 -1.92
N ARG A 73 2.12 23.55 -1.51
CA ARG A 73 3.59 23.67 -1.45
C ARG A 73 4.24 23.10 -2.69
N LYS A 74 5.53 23.41 -2.89
CA LYS A 74 6.30 22.80 -3.97
C LYS A 74 6.44 21.30 -3.68
N PRO A 75 6.52 20.43 -4.69
CA PRO A 75 6.69 19.00 -4.48
C PRO A 75 7.93 18.73 -3.62
N LEU A 76 7.79 17.90 -2.58
CA LEU A 76 8.85 17.62 -1.62
C LEU A 76 10.15 17.14 -2.29
N LEU A 77 10.03 16.45 -3.42
CA LEU A 77 11.16 16.04 -4.25
C LEU A 77 12.13 17.18 -4.61
N PHE A 78 11.62 18.41 -4.76
CA PHE A 78 12.41 19.60 -5.08
C PHE A 78 12.83 20.41 -3.85
N GLU A 79 12.19 20.18 -2.71
CA GLU A 79 12.51 20.87 -1.45
C GLU A 79 13.58 20.12 -0.66
N ASP A 80 13.47 18.80 -0.55
CA ASP A 80 14.41 17.96 0.16
C ASP A 80 15.55 17.50 -0.75
N LYS A 81 16.72 18.14 -0.56
CA LYS A 81 17.94 17.87 -1.33
C LYS A 81 18.46 16.44 -1.18
N LEU A 82 18.04 15.70 -0.15
CA LEU A 82 18.52 14.34 0.12
C LEU A 82 17.65 13.26 -0.52
N MET A 83 16.37 13.53 -0.83
CA MET A 83 15.50 12.52 -1.43
C MET A 83 16.03 11.96 -2.76
N VAL A 84 16.48 12.84 -3.67
CA VAL A 84 16.99 12.43 -4.99
C VAL A 84 18.29 11.60 -4.87
N PRO A 85 19.31 12.00 -4.09
CA PRO A 85 20.49 11.17 -3.84
C PRO A 85 20.18 9.77 -3.28
N TYR A 86 19.30 9.67 -2.28
CA TYR A 86 18.91 8.38 -1.69
C TYR A 86 18.18 7.49 -2.70
N PHE A 87 17.24 8.07 -3.45
CA PHE A 87 16.57 7.36 -4.53
C PHE A 87 17.59 6.86 -5.57
N PHE A 88 18.50 7.72 -6.02
CA PHE A 88 19.46 7.38 -7.05
C PHE A 88 20.40 6.26 -6.59
N ALA A 89 20.84 6.30 -5.33
CA ALA A 89 21.62 5.23 -4.74
C ALA A 89 20.86 3.89 -4.77
N VAL A 90 19.62 3.86 -4.26
CA VAL A 90 18.79 2.63 -4.26
C VAL A 90 18.55 2.13 -5.68
N TRP A 91 18.14 3.02 -6.58
CA TRP A 91 17.83 2.69 -7.96
C TRP A 91 19.06 2.16 -8.71
N PHE A 92 20.24 2.78 -8.52
CA PHE A 92 21.50 2.33 -9.12
C PHE A 92 21.91 0.96 -8.60
N LEU A 93 21.89 0.76 -7.27
CA LEU A 93 22.17 -0.53 -6.64
C LEU A 93 21.24 -1.64 -7.15
N LEU A 94 19.96 -1.31 -7.35
CA LEU A 94 18.97 -2.27 -7.80
C LEU A 94 18.97 -2.54 -9.29
N ASN A 95 19.56 -1.70 -10.14
CA ASN A 95 19.52 -1.87 -11.61
C ASN A 95 20.90 -2.16 -12.24
N TYR A 96 21.98 -1.64 -11.65
CA TYR A 96 23.31 -1.60 -12.29
C TYR A 96 24.44 -2.16 -11.42
N PHE A 97 24.16 -2.70 -10.23
CA PHE A 97 25.22 -3.28 -9.41
C PHE A 97 25.89 -4.48 -10.12
N PRO A 98 27.23 -4.63 -10.04
CA PRO A 98 27.97 -5.69 -10.73
C PRO A 98 27.38 -7.08 -10.53
N PHE A 99 27.35 -7.87 -11.61
CA PHE A 99 26.80 -9.23 -11.67
C PHE A 99 25.33 -9.37 -11.26
N ASP A 100 24.63 -8.24 -11.17
CA ASP A 100 23.26 -8.16 -10.69
C ASP A 100 23.08 -8.68 -9.26
N LEU A 101 24.15 -8.60 -8.45
CA LEU A 101 24.24 -9.30 -7.17
C LEU A 101 23.18 -8.82 -6.18
N ILE A 102 22.99 -7.50 -6.06
CA ILE A 102 22.01 -6.91 -5.13
C ILE A 102 20.59 -7.31 -5.52
N PHE A 103 20.23 -7.22 -6.80
CA PHE A 103 18.90 -7.61 -7.25
C PHE A 103 18.65 -9.10 -7.05
N LYS A 104 19.62 -9.96 -7.35
CA LYS A 104 19.53 -11.41 -7.10
C LYS A 104 19.34 -11.70 -5.61
N LEU A 105 20.10 -11.05 -4.74
CA LEU A 105 19.97 -11.19 -3.29
C LEU A 105 18.57 -10.77 -2.82
N ILE A 106 18.08 -9.61 -3.26
CA ILE A 106 16.74 -9.11 -2.92
C ILE A 106 15.65 -10.04 -3.47
N SER A 107 15.86 -10.62 -4.65
CA SER A 107 14.94 -11.59 -5.27
C SER A 107 14.81 -12.89 -4.47
N LEU A 108 15.86 -13.32 -3.75
CA LEU A 108 15.76 -14.45 -2.80
C LEU A 108 14.76 -14.13 -1.68
N PHE A 109 14.66 -12.87 -1.28
CA PHE A 109 13.73 -12.38 -0.25
C PHE A 109 12.49 -11.70 -0.85
N LYS A 110 12.10 -12.05 -2.08
CA LYS A 110 10.98 -11.37 -2.78
C LYS A 110 9.71 -11.25 -1.94
N TYR A 111 9.31 -12.28 -1.19
CA TYR A 111 8.10 -12.23 -0.36
C TYR A 111 8.20 -11.22 0.78
N PHE A 112 9.41 -11.00 1.31
CA PHE A 112 9.67 -9.97 2.29
C PHE A 112 9.57 -8.57 1.66
N ILE A 113 9.96 -8.40 0.39
CA ILE A 113 9.75 -7.13 -0.34
C ILE A 113 8.26 -6.85 -0.53
N PHE A 114 7.44 -7.87 -0.82
CA PHE A 114 5.99 -7.71 -0.83
C PHE A 114 5.46 -7.26 0.55
N PHE A 115 5.95 -7.85 1.65
CA PHE A 115 5.61 -7.39 3.00
C PHE A 115 6.01 -5.92 3.22
N ILE A 116 7.24 -5.53 2.88
CA ILE A 116 7.73 -4.15 3.00
C ILE A 116 6.87 -3.18 2.18
N PHE A 117 6.44 -3.59 0.99
CA PHE A 117 5.55 -2.79 0.17
C PHE A 117 4.20 -2.54 0.84
N GLY A 118 3.54 -3.59 1.33
CA GLY A 118 2.29 -3.44 2.09
C GLY A 118 2.45 -2.60 3.34
N PHE A 119 3.56 -2.80 4.05
CA PHE A 119 3.94 -2.03 5.23
C PHE A 119 4.02 -0.53 4.92
N SER A 120 4.82 -0.16 3.92
CA SER A 120 5.05 1.24 3.55
C SER A 120 3.78 1.88 2.97
N GLN A 121 3.05 1.15 2.13
CA GLN A 121 1.77 1.59 1.55
C GLN A 121 0.78 1.97 2.65
N THR A 122 0.59 1.14 3.68
CA THR A 122 -0.32 1.45 4.79
C THR A 122 0.14 2.67 5.58
N PHE A 123 1.44 2.80 5.83
CA PHE A 123 1.97 3.96 6.53
C PHE A 123 1.69 5.26 5.75
N ASN A 124 1.79 5.20 4.42
CA ASN A 124 1.51 6.33 3.55
C ASN A 124 0.03 6.69 3.52
N ILE A 125 -0.85 5.69 3.46
CA ILE A 125 -2.30 5.89 3.51
C ILE A 125 -2.69 6.55 4.84
N THR A 126 -2.26 5.99 5.96
CA THR A 126 -2.61 6.50 7.30
C THR A 126 -2.04 7.90 7.56
N ARG A 127 -0.79 8.17 7.16
CA ARG A 127 -0.23 9.52 7.22
C ARG A 127 -1.00 10.50 6.35
N CYS A 128 -1.43 10.07 5.16
CA CYS A 128 -2.20 10.90 4.25
C CYS A 128 -3.57 11.25 4.86
N LEU A 129 -4.23 10.28 5.50
CA LEU A 129 -5.49 10.47 6.21
C LEU A 129 -5.35 11.43 7.39
N ASP A 130 -4.32 11.26 8.22
CA ASP A 130 -4.07 12.20 9.31
C ASP A 130 -3.88 13.64 8.79
N LYS A 131 -3.21 13.79 7.65
CA LYS A 131 -2.98 15.10 7.06
C LYS A 131 -4.19 15.66 6.32
N SER A 132 -5.03 14.82 5.72
CA SER A 132 -6.27 15.27 5.10
C SER A 132 -7.25 15.79 6.13
N VAL A 133 -7.28 15.23 7.35
CA VAL A 133 -8.11 15.74 8.46
C VAL A 133 -7.66 17.14 8.87
N GLU A 134 -6.35 17.40 8.86
CA GLU A 134 -5.85 18.75 9.15
C GLU A 134 -6.19 19.78 8.06
N ILE A 135 -6.27 19.35 6.80
CA ILE A 135 -6.54 20.23 5.65
C ILE A 135 -8.06 20.41 5.43
N TYR A 136 -8.84 19.35 5.65
CA TYR A 136 -10.28 19.24 5.37
C TYR A 136 -11.03 18.59 6.56
N PRO A 137 -11.12 19.26 7.72
CA PRO A 137 -11.54 18.66 9.00
C PRO A 137 -13.00 18.17 9.10
N VAL A 138 -13.82 18.36 8.05
CA VAL A 138 -15.25 18.01 8.06
C VAL A 138 -15.63 17.10 6.88
N ASP A 139 -14.76 16.96 5.89
CA ASP A 139 -15.11 16.32 4.62
C ASP A 139 -14.57 14.89 4.54
N LEU A 140 -15.30 13.95 5.14
CA LEU A 140 -15.01 12.50 5.12
C LEU A 140 -14.70 11.97 3.71
N VAL A 141 -15.41 12.48 2.70
CA VAL A 141 -15.21 12.07 1.30
C VAL A 141 -13.80 12.41 0.82
N TYR A 142 -13.28 13.61 1.15
CA TYR A 142 -11.93 13.99 0.77
C TYR A 142 -10.89 13.15 1.49
N GLU A 143 -11.09 12.84 2.77
CA GLU A 143 -10.18 11.99 3.52
C GLU A 143 -10.04 10.60 2.90
N LEU A 144 -11.16 9.93 2.62
CA LEU A 144 -11.15 8.60 1.99
C LEU A 144 -10.53 8.64 0.58
N ILE A 145 -10.80 9.69 -0.21
CA ILE A 145 -10.20 9.86 -1.53
C ILE A 145 -8.67 10.02 -1.42
N PHE A 146 -8.18 10.78 -0.44
CA PHE A 146 -6.75 10.98 -0.22
C PHE A 146 -6.03 9.67 0.11
N GLY A 147 -6.60 8.87 1.02
CA GLY A 147 -6.08 7.54 1.34
C GLY A 147 -6.07 6.61 0.12
N LEU A 148 -7.17 6.58 -0.63
CA LEU A 148 -7.30 5.78 -1.86
C LEU A 148 -6.27 6.16 -2.92
N VAL A 149 -6.14 7.45 -3.23
CA VAL A 149 -5.21 7.94 -4.27
C VAL A 149 -3.79 7.55 -3.92
N VAL A 150 -3.33 7.81 -2.69
CA VAL A 150 -1.98 7.46 -2.25
C VAL A 150 -1.74 5.95 -2.27
N GLY A 151 -2.72 5.15 -1.85
CA GLY A 151 -2.58 3.70 -1.82
C GLY A 151 -2.56 3.06 -3.20
N ILE A 152 -3.43 3.50 -4.12
CA ILE A 152 -3.61 2.86 -5.43
C ILE A 152 -2.52 3.27 -6.42
N PHE A 153 -2.06 4.52 -6.35
CA PHE A 153 -1.25 5.14 -7.40
C PHE A 153 0.04 4.39 -7.75
N PRO A 154 0.86 3.89 -6.80
CA PRO A 154 2.10 3.18 -7.15
C PRO A 154 1.83 1.93 -8.01
N ILE A 155 0.80 1.16 -7.67
CA ILE A 155 0.45 -0.08 -8.36
C ILE A 155 -0.23 0.23 -9.70
N PHE A 156 -1.14 1.20 -9.70
CA PHE A 156 -1.86 1.61 -10.89
C PHE A 156 -0.92 2.24 -11.93
N GLY A 157 0.09 2.99 -11.49
CA GLY A 157 1.15 3.52 -12.35
C GLY A 157 1.96 2.42 -13.03
N ILE A 158 2.37 1.38 -12.28
CA ILE A 158 3.03 0.18 -12.84
C ILE A 158 2.10 -0.51 -13.85
N TYR A 159 0.82 -0.66 -13.52
CA TYR A 159 -0.17 -1.28 -14.40
C TYR A 159 -0.35 -0.53 -15.72
N ILE A 160 -0.60 0.79 -15.67
CA ILE A 160 -0.76 1.63 -16.85
C ILE A 160 0.49 1.53 -17.72
N TYR A 161 1.66 1.67 -17.11
CA TYR A 161 2.91 1.60 -17.85
C TYR A 161 3.10 0.23 -18.52
N SER A 162 2.74 -0.87 -17.83
CA SER A 162 2.75 -2.22 -18.40
C SER A 162 1.88 -2.33 -19.66
N ARG A 163 0.71 -1.69 -19.65
CA ARG A 163 -0.22 -1.69 -20.78
C ARG A 163 0.31 -0.88 -21.95
N ILE A 164 0.90 0.28 -21.69
CA ILE A 164 1.52 1.13 -22.72
C ILE A 164 2.66 0.38 -23.43
N GLU A 165 3.54 -0.26 -22.67
CA GLU A 165 4.68 -1.02 -23.21
C GLU A 165 4.29 -2.45 -23.70
N LYS A 166 2.98 -2.79 -23.70
CA LYS A 166 2.46 -4.11 -24.11
C LYS A 166 3.17 -5.29 -23.42
N SER A 167 3.59 -5.11 -22.17
CA SER A 167 4.19 -6.19 -21.39
C SER A 167 3.10 -7.16 -20.93
N ASN A 168 3.17 -8.40 -21.43
CA ASN A 168 2.23 -9.47 -21.06
C ASN A 168 2.50 -10.06 -19.67
N ASN A 169 3.57 -9.65 -18.98
CA ASN A 169 4.06 -10.33 -17.77
C ASN A 169 3.42 -9.81 -16.47
N PHE A 170 2.61 -8.76 -16.52
CA PHE A 170 2.00 -8.18 -15.33
C PHE A 170 0.50 -8.51 -15.25
N HIS A 171 0.19 -9.58 -14.52
CA HIS A 171 -1.18 -9.95 -14.16
C HIS A 171 -1.53 -9.38 -12.78
N LEU A 172 -1.77 -8.08 -12.72
CA LEU A 172 -2.31 -7.47 -11.52
C LEU A 172 -3.83 -7.68 -11.46
N ASN A 173 -4.31 -8.16 -10.32
CA ASN A 173 -5.74 -8.11 -10.03
C ASN A 173 -6.09 -6.69 -9.61
N LEU A 174 -6.62 -5.89 -10.55
CA LEU A 174 -6.98 -4.49 -10.32
C LEU A 174 -7.94 -4.37 -9.13
N SER A 175 -8.93 -5.26 -9.04
CA SER A 175 -9.90 -5.26 -7.94
C SER A 175 -9.24 -5.40 -6.57
N PHE A 176 -8.22 -6.25 -6.46
CA PHE A 176 -7.44 -6.39 -5.22
C PHE A 176 -6.70 -5.09 -4.86
N SER A 177 -6.08 -4.45 -5.86
CA SER A 177 -5.29 -3.23 -5.65
C SER A 177 -6.13 -2.01 -5.30
N PHE A 178 -7.42 -1.99 -5.65
CA PHE A 178 -8.39 -0.99 -5.19
C PHE A 178 -8.97 -1.34 -3.82
N PHE A 179 -9.31 -2.62 -3.59
CA PHE A 179 -9.96 -3.07 -2.37
C PHE A 179 -9.10 -2.85 -1.12
N ILE A 180 -7.80 -3.14 -1.20
CA ILE A 180 -6.91 -3.06 -0.03
C ILE A 180 -6.73 -1.62 0.48
N PRO A 181 -6.38 -0.62 -0.35
CA PRO A 181 -6.35 0.78 0.09
C PRO A 181 -7.70 1.28 0.60
N LEU A 182 -8.82 0.86 -0.02
CA LEU A 182 -10.16 1.21 0.44
C LEU A 182 -10.43 0.65 1.85
N PHE A 183 -10.13 -0.63 2.04
CA PHE A 183 -10.27 -1.31 3.32
C PHE A 183 -9.44 -0.64 4.40
N ILE A 184 -8.16 -0.37 4.13
CA ILE A 184 -7.26 0.32 5.08
C ILE A 184 -7.80 1.71 5.43
N SER A 185 -8.22 2.49 4.42
CA SER A 185 -8.69 3.86 4.66
C SER A 185 -9.96 3.87 5.50
N ASN A 186 -10.91 2.99 5.20
CA ASN A 186 -12.15 2.87 5.97
C ASN A 186 -11.88 2.36 7.39
N PHE A 187 -11.07 1.31 7.55
CA PHE A 187 -10.78 0.77 8.88
C PHE A 187 -10.02 1.78 9.73
N TYR A 188 -9.03 2.48 9.17
CA TYR A 188 -8.31 3.51 9.90
C TYR A 188 -9.23 4.63 10.33
N PHE A 189 -10.08 5.12 9.42
CA PHE A 189 -11.02 6.20 9.71
C PHE A 189 -12.02 5.80 10.81
N TRP A 190 -12.73 4.68 10.62
CA TRP A 190 -13.85 4.32 11.49
C TRP A 190 -13.47 3.82 12.89
N PHE A 191 -12.30 3.20 13.04
CA PHE A 191 -11.86 2.62 14.32
C PHE A 191 -10.87 3.50 15.09
N THR A 192 -10.50 4.66 14.54
CA THR A 192 -9.78 5.70 15.28
C THR A 192 -10.72 6.85 15.60
N ASP A 193 -10.21 7.81 16.37
CA ASP A 193 -10.92 9.03 16.76
C ASP A 193 -11.43 9.87 15.57
N LEU A 194 -11.08 9.53 14.33
CA LEU A 194 -11.56 10.20 13.12
C LEU A 194 -13.04 9.92 12.81
N GLY A 195 -13.53 8.71 13.10
CA GLY A 195 -14.86 8.27 12.69
C GLY A 195 -15.97 8.50 13.71
N HIS A 196 -15.64 8.73 14.99
CA HIS A 196 -16.55 8.92 16.13
C HIS A 196 -17.86 8.08 16.09
N ILE A 197 -17.84 6.80 15.64
CA ILE A 197 -19.06 5.97 15.59
C ILE A 197 -19.50 5.54 17.00
N SER A 198 -18.56 5.34 17.92
CA SER A 198 -18.84 4.67 19.18
C SER A 198 -18.07 5.30 20.34
N THR A 199 -18.79 5.66 21.40
CA THR A 199 -18.22 6.07 22.69
C THR A 199 -17.71 4.89 23.53
N THR A 200 -17.78 3.66 23.02
CA THR A 200 -17.44 2.44 23.75
C THR A 200 -16.29 1.65 23.13
N PHE A 201 -15.89 1.93 21.88
CA PHE A 201 -14.82 1.20 21.19
C PHE A 201 -14.09 2.09 20.18
N TRP A 202 -12.96 2.66 20.58
CA TRP A 202 -12.00 3.33 19.69
C TRP A 202 -10.59 2.85 20.03
N PHE A 203 -9.73 2.76 19.01
CA PHE A 203 -8.32 2.47 19.19
C PHE A 203 -7.50 3.75 19.05
N ASP A 204 -6.42 3.84 19.82
CA ASP A 204 -5.40 4.85 19.58
C ASP A 204 -4.92 4.75 18.13
N LYS A 205 -4.80 5.91 17.47
CA LYS A 205 -4.33 6.02 16.07
C LYS A 205 -3.05 5.25 15.81
N GLU A 206 -2.16 5.26 16.78
CA GLU A 206 -0.87 4.58 16.73
C GLU A 206 -1.02 3.04 16.73
N GLU A 207 -1.87 2.51 17.61
CA GLU A 207 -2.15 1.08 17.65
C GLU A 207 -2.86 0.61 16.39
N MET A 208 -3.85 1.37 15.93
CA MET A 208 -4.59 1.03 14.71
C MET A 208 -3.70 1.08 13.48
N ARG A 209 -2.79 2.06 13.40
CA ARG A 209 -1.79 2.13 12.32
C ARG A 209 -0.91 0.89 12.33
N LEU A 210 -0.33 0.52 13.48
CA LEU A 210 0.53 -0.66 13.58
C LEU A 210 -0.22 -1.94 13.18
N PHE A 211 -1.45 -2.11 13.66
CA PHE A 211 -2.30 -3.24 13.30
C PHE A 211 -2.52 -3.33 11.78
N LEU A 212 -2.97 -2.24 11.15
CA LEU A 212 -3.22 -2.22 9.70
C LEU A 212 -1.94 -2.42 8.89
N VAL A 213 -0.81 -1.89 9.36
CA VAL A 213 0.50 -2.05 8.72
C VAL A 213 0.90 -3.53 8.70
N LEU A 214 0.76 -4.23 9.83
CA LEU A 214 1.05 -5.66 9.92
C LEU A 214 0.08 -6.48 9.05
N VAL A 215 -1.23 -6.22 9.16
CA VAL A 215 -2.26 -6.92 8.39
C VAL A 215 -2.00 -6.76 6.89
N ASN A 216 -1.79 -5.53 6.41
CA ASN A 216 -1.53 -5.29 4.99
C ASN A 216 -0.19 -5.88 4.53
N GLY A 217 0.86 -5.79 5.36
CA GLY A 217 2.14 -6.44 5.08
C GLY A 217 1.96 -7.94 4.85
N PHE A 218 1.22 -8.63 5.71
CA PHE A 218 0.92 -10.05 5.54
C PHE A 218 0.03 -10.34 4.33
N ILE A 219 -0.98 -9.51 4.07
CA ILE A 219 -1.82 -9.61 2.86
C ILE A 219 -0.95 -9.57 1.60
N TRP A 220 0.00 -8.63 1.51
CA TRP A 220 0.92 -8.54 0.38
C TRP A 220 1.89 -9.71 0.32
N LEU A 221 2.41 -10.18 1.47
CA LEU A 221 3.24 -11.38 1.53
C LEU A 221 2.49 -12.60 0.95
N PHE A 222 1.25 -12.82 1.38
CA PHE A 222 0.42 -13.91 0.87
C PHE A 222 0.06 -13.74 -0.59
N TYR A 223 -0.22 -12.51 -1.04
CA TYR A 223 -0.40 -12.21 -2.46
C TYR A 223 0.85 -12.58 -3.27
N GLY A 224 2.05 -12.29 -2.77
CA GLY A 224 3.31 -12.69 -3.39
C GLY A 224 3.49 -14.21 -3.50
N ILE A 225 3.07 -14.97 -2.47
CA ILE A 225 3.16 -16.44 -2.42
C ILE A 225 2.14 -17.11 -3.34
N PHE A 226 0.86 -16.76 -3.20
CA PHE A 226 -0.25 -17.46 -3.85
C PHE A 226 -0.64 -16.88 -5.22
N GLN A 227 -0.12 -15.70 -5.56
CA GLN A 227 -0.35 -14.98 -6.82
C GLN A 227 -1.85 -14.98 -7.21
N GLY A 228 -2.20 -15.01 -8.51
CA GLY A 228 -3.57 -14.81 -9.03
C GLY A 228 -4.71 -15.65 -8.42
N ARG A 229 -4.42 -16.65 -7.57
CA ARG A 229 -5.43 -17.40 -6.78
C ARG A 229 -5.78 -16.73 -5.44
N PHE A 230 -4.88 -15.89 -4.91
CA PHE A 230 -5.06 -15.23 -3.62
C PHE A 230 -6.35 -14.41 -3.56
N PHE A 231 -6.67 -13.64 -4.60
CA PHE A 231 -7.89 -12.83 -4.59
C PHE A 231 -9.16 -13.69 -4.56
N SER A 232 -9.19 -14.83 -5.25
CA SER A 232 -10.35 -15.75 -5.18
C SER A 232 -10.49 -16.31 -3.76
N ILE A 233 -9.39 -16.77 -3.17
CA ILE A 233 -9.36 -17.29 -1.79
C ILE A 233 -9.78 -16.20 -0.79
N PHE A 234 -9.18 -15.00 -0.90
CA PHE A 234 -9.43 -13.87 -0.04
C PHE A 234 -10.86 -13.34 -0.19
N SER A 235 -11.36 -13.18 -1.42
CA SER A 235 -12.75 -12.78 -1.68
C SER A 235 -13.73 -13.80 -1.13
N ASN A 236 -13.46 -15.11 -1.29
CA ASN A 236 -14.31 -16.14 -0.71
C ASN A 236 -14.29 -16.11 0.82
N PHE A 237 -13.12 -15.85 1.41
CA PHE A 237 -12.97 -15.70 2.85
C PHE A 237 -13.71 -14.47 3.38
N VAL A 238 -13.55 -13.30 2.75
CA VAL A 238 -14.28 -12.07 3.11
C VAL A 238 -15.78 -12.29 2.97
N SER A 239 -16.23 -12.88 1.87
CA SER A 239 -17.64 -13.23 1.67
C SER A 239 -18.16 -14.17 2.77
N PHE A 240 -17.36 -15.17 3.17
CA PHE A 240 -17.70 -16.09 4.26
C PHE A 240 -17.78 -15.38 5.62
N VAL A 241 -16.83 -14.50 5.92
CA VAL A 241 -16.84 -13.71 7.17
C VAL A 241 -18.06 -12.78 7.20
N ILE A 242 -18.33 -12.06 6.11
CA ILE A 242 -19.50 -11.18 6.02
C ILE A 242 -20.79 -11.99 6.15
N SER A 243 -20.91 -13.14 5.45
CA SER A 243 -22.12 -13.98 5.52
C SER A 243 -22.39 -14.53 6.92
N ASN A 244 -21.35 -14.71 7.74
CA ASN A 244 -21.47 -15.24 9.10
C ASN A 244 -21.54 -14.16 10.17
N SER A 245 -21.04 -12.96 9.91
CA SER A 245 -20.93 -11.88 10.92
C SER A 245 -22.01 -10.81 10.77
N VAL A 246 -22.63 -10.68 9.59
CA VAL A 246 -23.76 -9.78 9.37
C VAL A 246 -25.04 -10.60 9.46
N PRO A 247 -25.73 -10.62 10.61
CA PRO A 247 -27.05 -11.22 10.68
C PRO A 247 -28.00 -10.37 9.83
N TYR A 248 -28.48 -10.94 8.73
CA TYR A 248 -29.65 -10.47 7.98
C TYR A 248 -29.55 -9.08 7.32
N TYR A 249 -28.90 -9.04 6.15
CA TYR A 249 -29.49 -8.38 4.98
C TYR A 249 -29.30 -9.30 3.76
N GLY A 250 -30.27 -10.19 3.56
CA GLY A 250 -30.58 -10.81 2.27
C GLY A 250 -29.44 -11.55 1.56
N SER A 251 -29.48 -12.87 1.65
CA SER A 251 -28.88 -13.84 0.71
C SER A 251 -29.41 -13.72 -0.73
N THR A 252 -29.79 -12.53 -1.20
CA THR A 252 -30.40 -12.31 -2.52
C THR A 252 -29.36 -12.33 -3.65
N TRP A 253 -28.10 -11.95 -3.40
CA TRP A 253 -27.08 -11.89 -4.45
C TRP A 253 -26.47 -13.25 -4.84
N ILE A 254 -26.59 -14.27 -3.99
CA ILE A 254 -25.97 -15.60 -4.21
C ILE A 254 -26.94 -16.55 -4.94
N LEU A 255 -28.24 -16.28 -4.93
CA LEU A 255 -29.25 -17.15 -5.54
C LEU A 255 -29.43 -16.95 -7.05
N ASP A 256 -29.10 -15.79 -7.61
CA ASP A 256 -29.35 -15.53 -9.05
C ASP A 256 -28.36 -16.19 -10.00
N VAL A 257 -27.13 -16.50 -9.58
CA VAL A 257 -26.15 -17.14 -10.47
C VAL A 257 -26.48 -18.61 -10.73
N LYS A 258 -27.17 -19.29 -9.81
CA LYS A 258 -27.63 -20.67 -10.02
C LYS A 258 -28.84 -20.73 -10.97
N ASN A 259 -29.75 -19.76 -10.91
CA ASN A 259 -30.94 -19.73 -11.76
C ASN A 259 -30.63 -19.34 -13.22
N ILE A 260 -29.64 -18.47 -13.46
CA ILE A 260 -29.21 -18.11 -14.83
C ILE A 260 -28.59 -19.31 -15.57
N ASN A 261 -27.88 -20.18 -14.86
CA ASN A 261 -27.29 -21.38 -15.47
C ASN A 261 -28.29 -22.53 -15.65
N GLN A 262 -29.40 -22.55 -14.91
CA GLN A 262 -30.49 -23.50 -15.14
C GLN A 262 -31.39 -23.08 -16.32
N GLN A 263 -31.65 -21.78 -16.50
CA GLN A 263 -32.43 -21.29 -17.65
C GLN A 263 -31.71 -21.44 -19.00
N LYS A 264 -30.37 -21.49 -19.02
CA LYS A 264 -29.60 -21.77 -20.26
C LYS A 264 -29.53 -23.25 -20.63
N LYS A 265 -29.91 -24.17 -19.73
CA LYS A 265 -29.99 -25.61 -20.04
C LYS A 265 -31.39 -26.06 -20.48
N SER A 266 -32.38 -25.18 -20.45
CA SER A 266 -33.76 -25.45 -20.85
C SER A 266 -34.20 -24.69 -22.12
N LYS A 267 -33.24 -24.25 -22.95
CA LYS A 267 -33.47 -23.77 -24.31
C LYS A 267 -32.62 -24.55 -25.28
#